data_AF-A0A3D3THQ8-F1
#
_entry.id   AF-A0A3D3THQ8-F1
#
_cell.length_a   1.000
_cell.length_b   1.000
_cell.length_c   1.000
_cell.angle_alpha   90.00
_cell.angle_beta   90.00
_cell.angle_gamma   90.00
#
_symmetry.space_group_name_H-M   'P 1'
#
loop_
_entity.id
_entity.type
_entity.pdbx_description
1 polymer ?
#
loop_
_entity_poly.entity_id
_entity_poly.type
_entity_poly.pdbx_seq_one_letter_code
_entity_poly.pdbx_strand_id
1 'polypeptide(L)'
;MIFICISASVSYAANGYAQNTSLSLDMQNATVQSVLDEIEKSTDFVFFYNNNQVNTSRTVSVSVRNQNIFKILGQMFEGTDITYKVLDNSIILSKKEILAEAVKETFQQTGKKITGKVIDQNDDA
;
A
#
# COMPACT_ATOMS: atom_id res chain seq x y z
N MET A 1 -23.48 -43.50 3.38
CA MET A 1 -23.56 -42.99 4.77
C MET A 1 -22.65 -41.78 4.85
N ILE A 2 -23.21 -40.63 5.20
CA ILE A 2 -22.59 -39.30 5.19
C ILE A 2 -21.51 -39.19 6.28
N PHE A 3 -20.40 -38.51 5.99
CA PHE A 3 -19.71 -37.66 6.97
C PHE A 3 -19.15 -36.44 6.25
N ILE A 4 -19.97 -35.39 6.23
CA ILE A 4 -19.64 -34.03 5.79
C ILE A 4 -18.83 -33.40 6.94
N CYS A 5 -17.53 -33.25 6.76
CA CYS A 5 -16.70 -32.46 7.66
C CYS A 5 -16.82 -30.99 7.26
N ILE A 6 -17.58 -30.26 8.08
CA ILE A 6 -17.82 -28.82 8.01
C ILE A 6 -16.51 -28.10 8.31
N SER A 7 -15.75 -27.73 7.27
CA SER A 7 -14.67 -26.75 7.37
C SER A 7 -15.25 -25.35 7.17
N ALA A 8 -15.85 -24.79 8.22
CA ALA A 8 -16.17 -23.38 8.27
C ALA A 8 -14.99 -22.62 8.88
N SER A 9 -13.90 -22.51 8.12
CA SER A 9 -12.89 -21.49 8.40
C SER A 9 -13.52 -20.14 8.03
N VAL A 10 -14.17 -19.50 8.99
CA VAL A 10 -14.50 -18.07 8.89
C VAL A 10 -13.19 -17.30 8.91
N SER A 11 -12.60 -17.13 7.74
CA SER A 11 -11.62 -16.08 7.49
C SER A 11 -12.37 -14.76 7.68
N TYR A 12 -12.25 -14.16 8.86
CA TYR A 12 -12.52 -12.74 9.02
C TYR A 12 -11.51 -12.00 8.17
N ALA A 13 -11.82 -11.84 6.88
CA ALA A 13 -11.12 -10.90 6.03
C ALA A 13 -11.39 -9.53 6.64
N ALA A 14 -10.43 -9.02 7.42
CA ALA A 14 -10.34 -7.60 7.72
C ALA A 14 -10.12 -6.89 6.39
N ASN A 15 -11.21 -6.68 5.65
CA ASN A 15 -11.21 -5.88 4.45
C ASN A 15 -10.86 -4.47 4.90
N GLY A 16 -9.58 -4.08 4.79
CA GLY A 16 -9.13 -2.76 5.23
C GLY A 16 -9.95 -1.69 4.52
N TYR A 17 -10.44 -0.68 5.27
CA TYR A 17 -11.24 0.42 4.73
C TYR A 17 -10.62 1.00 3.45
N ALA A 18 -9.30 1.19 3.44
CA ALA A 18 -8.54 1.61 2.27
C ALA A 18 -8.60 0.72 1.03
N GLN A 19 -8.87 -0.58 1.15
CA GLN A 19 -9.00 -1.48 0.00
C GLN A 19 -10.37 -1.36 -0.68
N ASN A 20 -11.40 -0.97 0.07
CA ASN A 20 -12.78 -0.87 -0.42
C ASN A 20 -13.22 0.56 -0.73
N THR A 21 -12.55 1.57 -0.17
CA THR A 21 -12.87 2.98 -0.42
C THR A 21 -12.32 3.43 -1.76
N SER A 22 -13.22 3.77 -2.68
CA SER A 22 -12.90 4.38 -3.97
C SER A 22 -13.25 5.86 -3.95
N LEU A 23 -12.34 6.70 -4.43
CA LEU A 23 -12.49 8.14 -4.49
C LEU A 23 -12.32 8.63 -5.93
N SER A 24 -13.02 9.72 -6.27
CA SER A 24 -12.79 10.49 -7.49
C SER A 24 -12.19 11.83 -7.11
N LEU A 25 -11.05 12.17 -7.68
CA LEU A 25 -10.34 13.41 -7.43
C LEU A 25 -9.86 13.98 -8.77
N ASP A 26 -10.15 15.25 -9.00
CA ASP A 26 -9.70 15.97 -10.20
C ASP A 26 -9.07 17.30 -9.79
N MET A 27 -7.75 17.29 -9.61
CA MET A 27 -6.97 18.44 -9.19
C MET A 27 -5.79 18.61 -10.13
N GLN A 28 -5.73 19.75 -10.80
CA GLN A 28 -4.64 20.08 -11.71
C GLN A 28 -3.79 21.21 -11.13
N ASN A 29 -2.48 21.10 -11.28
CA ASN A 29 -1.50 22.07 -10.75
C ASN A 29 -1.70 22.36 -9.25
N ALA A 30 -2.11 21.37 -8.48
CA ALA A 30 -2.29 21.48 -7.04
C ALA A 30 -1.01 21.09 -6.30
N THR A 31 -0.80 21.61 -5.10
CA THR A 31 0.30 21.11 -4.25
C THR A 31 -0.06 19.73 -3.72
N VAL A 32 0.94 18.90 -3.42
CA VAL A 32 0.73 17.62 -2.74
C VAL A 32 -0.04 17.84 -1.43
N GLN A 33 0.25 18.91 -0.69
CA GLN A 33 -0.52 19.26 0.49
C GLN A 33 -2.01 19.42 0.19
N SER A 34 -2.36 20.23 -0.81
CA SER A 34 -3.77 20.46 -1.16
C SER A 34 -4.48 19.18 -1.61
N VAL A 35 -3.77 18.28 -2.30
CA VAL A 35 -4.32 16.97 -2.70
C VAL A 35 -4.57 16.09 -1.47
N LEU A 36 -3.64 16.04 -0.52
CA LEU A 36 -3.81 15.29 0.74
C LEU A 36 -4.99 15.86 1.54
N ASP A 37 -5.06 17.19 1.70
CA ASP A 37 -6.14 17.86 2.43
C ASP A 37 -7.52 17.57 1.81
N GLU A 38 -7.63 17.55 0.48
CA GLU A 38 -8.90 17.24 -0.19
C GLU A 38 -9.31 15.77 -0.01
N ILE A 39 -8.33 14.86 0.08
CA ILE A 39 -8.59 13.45 0.40
C ILE A 39 -9.07 13.32 1.84
N GLU A 40 -8.41 13.93 2.82
CA GLU A 40 -8.84 13.92 4.23
C GLU A 40 -10.23 14.55 4.42
N LYS A 41 -10.58 15.52 3.58
CA LYS A 41 -11.90 16.15 3.61
C LYS A 41 -12.99 15.28 3.01
N SER A 42 -12.65 14.48 1.99
CA SER A 42 -13.59 13.64 1.26
C SER A 42 -13.72 12.22 1.81
N THR A 43 -12.84 11.83 2.73
CA THR A 43 -12.72 10.47 3.28
C THR A 43 -12.36 10.52 4.76
N ASP A 44 -12.45 9.39 5.46
CA ASP A 44 -12.03 9.31 6.85
C ASP A 44 -10.51 9.03 6.99
N PHE A 45 -9.71 9.30 5.95
CA PHE A 45 -8.27 9.08 5.99
C PHE A 45 -7.54 10.19 6.76
N VAL A 46 -6.46 9.82 7.43
CA VAL A 46 -5.54 10.74 8.11
C VAL A 46 -4.12 10.48 7.63
N PHE A 47 -3.43 11.51 7.13
CA PHE A 47 -2.06 11.42 6.66
C PHE A 47 -1.06 11.83 7.73
N PHE A 48 -0.08 10.95 7.97
CA PHE A 48 1.05 11.18 8.86
C PHE A 48 2.34 11.24 8.07
N TYR A 49 3.05 12.35 8.16
CA TYR A 49 4.33 12.54 7.47
C TYR A 49 5.19 13.59 8.17
N ASN A 50 6.50 13.55 7.91
CA ASN A 50 7.43 14.57 8.37
C ASN A 50 7.71 15.56 7.22
N ASN A 51 7.44 16.85 7.45
CA ASN A 51 7.69 17.92 6.47
C ASN A 51 9.16 17.99 6.01
N ASN A 52 10.12 17.52 6.81
CA ASN A 52 11.53 17.46 6.43
C ASN A 52 11.84 16.28 5.47
N GLN A 53 10.96 15.29 5.40
CA GLN A 53 11.16 14.07 4.61
C GLN A 53 10.28 14.03 3.35
N VAL A 54 9.06 14.57 3.43
CA VAL A 54 8.09 14.61 2.34
C VAL A 54 7.91 16.05 1.87
N ASN A 55 8.26 16.32 0.61
CA ASN A 55 8.06 17.64 0.02
C ASN A 55 6.60 17.83 -0.42
N THR A 56 5.79 18.41 0.45
CA THR A 56 4.36 18.71 0.18
C THR A 56 4.14 19.95 -0.67
N SER A 57 5.16 20.79 -0.85
CA SER A 57 5.08 22.01 -1.67
C SER A 57 5.16 21.74 -3.17
N ARG A 58 5.53 20.52 -3.58
CA ARG A 58 5.61 20.15 -5.01
C ARG A 58 4.23 20.22 -5.64
N THR A 59 4.19 20.64 -6.89
CA THR A 59 2.97 20.65 -7.70
C THR A 59 2.78 19.31 -8.39
N VAL A 60 1.57 18.77 -8.34
CA VAL A 60 1.13 17.55 -9.01
C VAL A 60 -0.21 17.78 -9.69
N SER A 61 -0.50 16.97 -10.70
CA SER A 61 -1.83 16.90 -11.32
C SER A 61 -2.34 15.48 -11.19
N VAL A 62 -3.46 15.32 -10.52
CA VAL A 62 -4.09 14.04 -10.22
C VAL A 62 -5.50 14.08 -10.77
N SER A 63 -5.79 13.19 -11.72
CA SER A 63 -7.14 13.03 -12.27
C SER A 63 -7.50 11.55 -12.26
N VAL A 64 -8.32 11.19 -11.27
CA VAL A 64 -8.72 9.82 -10.98
C VAL A 64 -10.22 9.76 -10.76
N ARG A 65 -10.87 8.74 -11.31
CA ARG A 65 -12.30 8.48 -11.11
C ARG A 65 -12.51 7.08 -10.57
N ASN A 66 -13.19 7.01 -9.43
CA ASN A 66 -13.53 5.77 -8.74
C ASN A 66 -12.31 4.84 -8.56
N GLN A 67 -11.20 5.42 -8.12
CA GLN A 67 -9.94 4.71 -7.92
C GLN A 67 -9.68 4.51 -6.43
N ASN A 68 -8.97 3.44 -6.12
CA ASN A 68 -8.50 3.18 -4.78
C ASN A 68 -7.37 4.16 -4.40
N ILE A 69 -7.34 4.61 -3.15
CA ILE A 69 -6.28 5.44 -2.56
C ILE A 69 -4.85 4.96 -2.88
N PHE A 70 -4.61 3.65 -2.94
CA PHE A 70 -3.31 3.07 -3.34
C PHE A 70 -2.86 3.54 -4.74
N LYS A 71 -3.80 3.64 -5.69
CA LYS A 71 -3.52 4.12 -7.05
C LYS A 71 -3.26 5.62 -7.08
N ILE A 72 -4.02 6.38 -6.29
CA ILE A 72 -3.87 7.84 -6.18
C ILE A 72 -2.49 8.19 -5.62
N LEU A 73 -2.11 7.57 -4.50
CA LEU A 73 -0.80 7.76 -3.88
C LEU A 73 0.33 7.28 -4.79
N GLY A 74 0.11 6.17 -5.51
CA GLY A 74 1.05 5.67 -6.50
C GLY A 74 1.35 6.71 -7.59
N GLN A 75 0.32 7.34 -8.16
CA GLN A 75 0.49 8.39 -9.17
C GLN A 75 1.12 9.68 -8.61
N MET A 76 0.71 10.09 -7.40
CA MET A 76 1.21 11.32 -6.78
C MET A 76 2.69 11.24 -6.41
N PHE A 77 3.15 10.06 -6.00
CA PHE A 77 4.53 9.83 -5.58
C PHE A 77 5.36 9.05 -6.62
N GLU A 78 4.84 8.89 -7.84
CA GLU A 78 5.57 8.25 -8.93
C GLU A 78 6.86 9.02 -9.25
N GLY A 79 7.98 8.31 -9.40
CA GLY A 79 9.28 8.92 -9.64
C GLY A 79 9.88 9.65 -8.43
N THR A 80 9.37 9.40 -7.23
CA THR A 80 9.89 9.96 -5.97
C THR A 80 10.39 8.86 -5.04
N ASP A 81 11.25 9.21 -4.09
CA ASP A 81 11.71 8.28 -3.05
C ASP A 81 10.71 8.16 -1.89
N ILE A 82 9.46 8.59 -2.07
CA ILE A 82 8.42 8.52 -1.06
C ILE A 82 7.66 7.19 -1.21
N THR A 83 7.49 6.52 -0.07
CA THR A 83 6.68 5.33 0.08
C THR A 83 5.58 5.60 1.10
N TYR A 84 4.53 4.80 1.06
CA TYR A 84 3.39 4.96 1.94
C TYR A 84 2.99 3.62 2.57
N LYS A 85 2.47 3.68 3.80
CA LYS A 85 1.91 2.53 4.50
C LYS A 85 0.51 2.88 4.97
N VAL A 86 -0.44 2.00 4.68
CA VAL A 86 -1.84 2.18 5.06
C VAL A 86 -2.16 1.26 6.23
N LEU A 87 -2.72 1.83 7.29
CA LEU A 87 -3.13 1.17 8.53
C LEU A 87 -4.58 1.60 8.81
N ASP A 88 -5.53 0.77 8.38
CA ASP A 88 -6.97 1.06 8.41
C ASP A 88 -7.33 2.38 7.70
N ASN A 89 -7.43 3.46 8.47
CA ASN A 89 -7.76 4.82 8.03
C ASN A 89 -6.56 5.78 8.14
N SER A 90 -5.41 5.33 8.64
CA SER A 90 -4.21 6.13 8.77
C SER A 90 -3.21 5.79 7.66
N ILE A 91 -2.65 6.82 7.03
CA ILE A 91 -1.70 6.69 5.92
C ILE A 91 -0.39 7.37 6.32
N ILE A 92 0.67 6.57 6.48
CA ILE A 92 1.98 7.05 6.86
C ILE A 92 2.84 7.20 5.61
N LEU A 93 3.37 8.40 5.35
CA LEU A 93 4.29 8.67 4.24
C LEU A 93 5.72 8.78 4.79
N SER A 94 6.67 8.07 4.16
CA SER A 94 8.08 8.05 4.57
C SER A 94 9.01 7.93 3.36
N LYS A 95 10.31 8.12 3.56
CA LYS A 95 11.30 7.84 2.51
C LYS A 95 11.56 6.33 2.39
N LYS A 96 11.73 5.86 1.16
CA LYS A 96 11.93 4.45 0.79
C LYS A 96 13.13 3.79 1.49
N GLU A 97 14.21 4.53 1.76
CA GLU A 97 15.38 4.01 2.48
C GLU A 97 15.06 3.55 3.91
N ILE A 98 14.18 4.29 4.62
CA ILE A 98 13.86 3.99 6.02
C ILE A 98 13.12 2.64 6.16
N LEU A 99 12.31 2.26 5.17
CA LEU A 99 11.65 0.94 5.18
C LEU A 99 12.62 -0.21 4.87
N ALA A 100 13.63 0.02 4.03
CA ALA A 100 14.61 -1.01 3.70
C ALA A 100 15.47 -1.39 4.91
N GLU A 101 15.83 -0.44 5.76
CA GLU A 101 16.60 -0.68 6.99
C GLU A 101 15.78 -1.35 8.09
N ALA A 102 14.51 -0.97 8.29
CA ALA A 102 13.61 -1.64 9.24
C ALA A 102 13.33 -3.11 8.84
N VAL A 103 13.30 -3.41 7.54
CA VAL A 103 13.18 -4.78 7.03
C VAL A 103 14.52 -5.53 7.13
N LYS A 104 15.66 -4.86 6.95
CA LYS A 104 16.99 -5.47 7.09
C LYS A 104 17.27 -5.96 8.51
N GLU A 105 16.81 -5.25 9.54
CA GLU A 105 16.91 -5.70 10.94
C GLU A 105 16.02 -6.92 11.23
N THR A 106 14.90 -7.10 10.51
CA THR A 106 14.04 -8.28 10.66
C THR A 106 14.58 -9.51 9.89
N PHE A 107 15.31 -9.31 8.78
CA PHE A 107 15.87 -10.41 7.97
C PHE A 107 17.24 -10.93 8.42
N GLN A 108 17.91 -10.33 9.41
CA GLN A 108 19.17 -10.86 9.94
C GLN A 108 19.02 -11.99 10.97
N GLN A 109 17.80 -12.35 11.40
CA GLN A 109 17.58 -13.50 12.28
C GLN A 109 17.03 -14.78 11.62
N THR A 110 16.78 -14.80 10.31
CA THR A 110 16.43 -16.07 9.64
C THR A 110 17.40 -16.40 8.52
N GLY A 111 18.64 -16.70 8.93
CA GLY A 111 19.51 -17.56 8.15
C GLY A 111 18.89 -18.96 8.05
N LYS A 112 18.10 -19.21 7.01
CA LYS A 112 18.00 -20.52 6.34
C LYS A 112 17.25 -20.37 5.02
N LYS A 113 18.04 -20.18 3.97
CA LYS A 113 17.66 -20.14 2.57
C LYS A 113 17.22 -21.54 2.14
N ILE A 114 15.93 -21.88 2.24
CA ILE A 114 15.40 -23.09 1.59
C ILE A 114 14.99 -22.68 0.18
N THR A 115 15.92 -22.84 -0.77
CA THR A 115 15.63 -22.72 -2.21
C THR A 115 15.42 -24.14 -2.71
N GLY A 116 14.17 -24.57 -2.77
CA GLY A 116 13.78 -25.78 -3.50
C GLY A 116 13.46 -25.38 -4.93
N LYS A 117 14.40 -25.61 -5.85
CA LYS A 117 14.19 -25.45 -7.29
C LYS A 117 13.32 -26.64 -7.74
N VAL A 118 12.01 -26.44 -7.90
CA VAL A 118 11.17 -27.40 -8.62
C VAL A 118 11.57 -27.32 -10.10
N ILE A 119 12.34 -28.30 -10.54
CA ILE A 119 12.59 -28.56 -11.96
C ILE A 119 11.70 -29.75 -12.28
N ASP A 120 10.57 -29.47 -12.93
CA ASP A 120 9.86 -30.50 -13.68
C ASP A 120 10.79 -30.99 -14.79
N GLN A 121 11.07 -32.29 -14.78
CA GLN A 121 11.42 -33.01 -15.98
C GLN A 121 10.41 -34.14 -16.15
N ASN A 122 9.45 -33.85 -17.02
CA ASN A 122 8.84 -34.79 -17.93
C ASN A 122 9.91 -35.73 -18.51
N ASP A 123 9.73 -37.05 -18.42
CA ASP A 123 9.80 -37.97 -19.57
C ASP A 123 9.54 -39.43 -19.17
N ASP A 124 8.83 -40.09 -20.07
CA ASP A 124 8.34 -41.47 -20.08
C ASP A 124 9.42 -42.56 -19.97
N ALA A 125 9.07 -43.67 -19.29
CA ALA A 125 9.35 -45.06 -19.68
C ALA A 125 8.60 -46.05 -18.77
#